data_AF-A0A972CR85-F1
#
_entry.id   AF-A0A972CR85-F1
#
_cell.length_a   1.000
_cell.length_b   1.000
_cell.length_c   1.000
_cell.angle_alpha   90.00
_cell.angle_beta   90.00
_cell.angle_gamma   90.00
#
_symmetry.space_group_name_H-M   'P 1'
#
loop_
_entity.id
_entity.type
_entity.pdbx_description
1 polymer ?
#
loop_
_entity_poly.entity_id
_entity_poly.type
_entity_poly.pdbx_seq_one_letter_code
_entity_poly.pdbx_strand_id
1 'polypeptide(L)' 'MSLSKLNSEMTAFLDSLKNPLRDEIECLRKIVMSVDYELTEGVKWKGPNYSINRKGQIKTKVNPQK' A
#
# COMPACT_ATOMS: atom_id res chain seq x y z
N MET A 1 -16.58 3.77 9.81
CA MET A 1 -15.50 3.20 8.99
C MET A 1 -14.28 3.06 9.88
N SER A 2 -13.80 1.84 10.12
CA SER A 2 -12.60 1.61 10.92
C SER A 2 -11.40 2.14 10.14
N LEU A 3 -10.67 3.11 10.70
CA LEU A 3 -9.43 3.60 10.12
C LEU A 3 -8.37 2.51 10.37
N SER A 4 -8.25 1.56 9.45
CA SER A 4 -7.16 0.58 9.49
C SER A 4 -5.83 1.33 9.64
N LYS A 5 -5.09 1.05 10.71
CA LYS A 5 -3.83 1.75 10.99
C LYS A 5 -2.84 1.45 9.86
N LEU A 6 -2.49 2.48 9.08
CA LEU A 6 -1.54 2.37 7.96
C LEU A 6 -0.18 1.85 8.47
N ASN A 7 0.43 0.95 7.71
CA ASN A 7 1.72 0.36 8.03
C ASN A 7 2.86 1.38 7.83
N SER A 8 3.68 1.59 8.87
CA SER A 8 4.80 2.53 8.85
C SER A 8 5.93 2.11 7.89
N GLU A 9 6.19 0.81 7.74
CA GLU A 9 7.18 0.29 6.78
C GLU A 9 6.79 0.62 5.34
N MET A 10 5.50 0.46 5.02
CA MET A 10 4.96 0.82 3.71
C MET A 10 5.06 2.33 3.46
N THR A 11 4.79 3.17 4.47
CA THR A 11 4.96 4.62 4.35
C THR A 11 6.42 4.98 4.06
N ALA A 12 7.36 4.45 4.84
CA ALA A 12 8.79 4.68 4.61
C ALA A 12 9.24 4.22 3.21
N PHE A 13 8.74 3.08 2.74
CA PHE A 13 8.99 2.58 1.39
C PHE A 13 8.48 3.56 0.32
N LEU A 14 7.21 3.98 0.39
CA LEU A 14 6.61 4.90 -0.58
C LEU A 14 7.30 6.27 -0.60
N ASP A 15 7.67 6.80 0.56
CA ASP A 15 8.38 8.08 0.69
C ASP A 15 9.80 7.99 0.09
N SER A 16 10.47 6.85 0.26
CA SER A 16 11.81 6.61 -0.31
C SER A 16 11.83 6.57 -1.85
N LEU A 17 10.70 6.26 -2.49
CA LEU A 17 10.59 6.26 -3.95
C LEU A 17 10.66 7.67 -4.54
N LYS A 18 10.43 8.71 -3.73
CA LYS A 18 10.35 10.12 -4.17
C LYS A 18 9.51 10.28 -5.44
N ASN A 19 8.40 9.53 -5.52
CA ASN A 19 7.58 9.48 -6.72
C ASN A 19 6.76 10.78 -6.85
N PRO A 20 6.70 11.42 -8.02
CA PRO A 20 5.90 12.63 -8.21
C PRO A 20 4.40 12.40 -7.97
N LEU A 21 3.92 11.16 -8.10
CA LEU A 21 2.54 10.77 -7.83
C LEU A 21 2.32 10.23 -6.41
N ARG A 22 3.12 10.70 -5.44
CA ARG A 22 3.11 10.18 -4.06
C ARG A 22 1.73 10.30 -3.41
N ASP A 23 1.03 11.40 -3.67
CA ASP A 23 -0.29 11.69 -3.08
C ASP A 23 -1.38 10.82 -3.70
N GLU A 24 -1.33 10.56 -5.00
CA GLU A 24 -2.23 9.66 -5.71
C GLU A 24 -2.03 8.21 -5.27
N ILE A 25 -0.77 7.79 -5.08
CA ILE A 25 -0.45 6.46 -4.53
C ILE A 25 -0.99 6.33 -3.10
N GLU A 26 -0.89 7.37 -2.27
CA GLU A 26 -1.46 7.38 -0.92
C GLU A 26 -3.00 7.29 -0.96
N CYS A 27 -3.63 8.00 -1.89
CA CYS A 27 -5.07 7.98 -2.09
C CYS A 27 -5.55 6.57 -2.45
N LEU A 28 -4.91 5.94 -3.45
CA LEU A 28 -5.20 4.56 -3.85
C LEU A 28 -5.00 3.59 -2.68
N ARG A 29 -3.90 3.72 -1.93
CA ARG A 29 -3.62 2.92 -0.74
C ARG A 29 -4.74 3.02 0.29
N LYS A 30 -5.19 4.23 0.60
CA LYS A 30 -6.29 4.47 1.54
C LYS A 30 -7.60 3.84 1.07
N ILE A 31 -7.90 3.92 -0.23
CA ILE A 31 -9.07 3.27 -0.83
C ILE A 31 -8.97 1.75 -0.64
N VAL A 32 -7.84 1.13 -1.01
CA VAL A 32 -7.63 -0.31 -0.87
C VAL A 32 -7.76 -0.75 0.60
N MET A 33 -7.13 -0.03 1.53
CA MET A 33 -7.17 -0.32 2.97
C MET A 33 -8.55 -0.08 3.60
N SER A 34 -9.44 0.68 2.96
CA SER A 34 -10.80 0.93 3.45
C SER A 34 -11.79 -0.21 3.13
N VAL A 35 -11.42 -1.15 2.25
CA VAL A 35 -12.32 -2.20 1.75
C VAL A 35 -12.71 -3.20 2.84
N ASP A 36 -11.76 -3.62 3.68
CA ASP A 36 -11.98 -4.64 4.70
C ASP A 36 -11.05 -4.42 5.90
N TYR A 37 -11.55 -4.57 7.12
CA TYR A 37 -10.77 -4.37 8.35
C TYR A 37 -9.73 -5.48 8.57
N GLU A 38 -9.91 -6.65 7.95
CA GLU A 38 -8.95 -7.77 7.99
C GLU A 38 -7.85 -7.61 6.94
N LEU A 39 -7.98 -6.62 6.05
CA LEU A 39 -6.96 -6.34 5.05
C LEU A 39 -5.71 -5.76 5.72
N THR A 40 -4.58 -6.37 5.43
CA THR A 40 -3.26 -5.96 5.91
C THR A 40 -2.38 -5.61 4.73
N GLU A 41 -1.44 -4.69 4.95
CA GLU A 41 -0.47 -4.28 3.94
C GLU A 41 0.97 -4.49 4.42
N GLY A 42 1.89 -4.65 3.46
CA GLY A 42 3.33 -4.69 3.68
C GLY A 42 4.10 -4.59 2.38
N VAL A 43 5.43 -4.58 2.47
CA VAL A 43 6.31 -4.48 1.28
C VAL A 43 6.77 -5.87 0.88
N LYS A 44 6.54 -6.25 -0.38
CA LYS A 44 7.08 -7.49 -0.96
C LYS A 44 7.55 -7.23 -2.38
N TRP A 45 8.67 -7.84 -2.78
CA TRP A 45 9.20 -7.74 -4.16
C TRP A 45 9.42 -6.29 -4.64
N LYS A 46 9.82 -5.38 -3.74
CA LYS A 46 9.95 -3.94 -3.99
C LYS A 46 8.64 -3.24 -4.39
N GLY A 47 7.50 -3.66 -3.85
CA GLY A 47 6.24 -2.97 -4.07
C GLY A 47 5.21 -3.20 -2.96
N PRO A 48 4.09 -2.43 -2.98
CA PRO A 48 3.00 -2.63 -2.04
C PRO A 48 2.30 -3.96 -2.27
N ASN A 49 2.05 -4.68 -1.17
CA ASN A 49 1.33 -5.95 -1.14
C ASN A 49 0.23 -5.91 -0.08
N TYR A 50 -0.99 -6.30 -0.47
CA TYR A 50 -2.15 -6.37 0.42
C TYR A 50 -2.66 -7.82 0.56
N SER A 51 -3.12 -8.21 1.74
CA SER A 51 -3.67 -9.55 1.99
C SER A 51 -4.66 -9.61 3.14
N ILE A 52 -5.65 -10.52 3.06
CA ILE A 52 -6.62 -10.80 4.13
C ILE A 52 -6.23 -12.11 4.79
N ASN A 53 -5.93 -12.15 6.09
CA ASN A 53 -5.55 -13.39 6.79
C ASN A 53 -4.43 -14.20 6.09
N ARG A 54 -3.51 -13.51 5.37
CA ARG A 54 -2.48 -14.11 4.50
C ARG A 54 -3.01 -14.98 3.34
N LYS A 55 -4.32 -14.93 3.07
CA LYS A 55 -5.04 -15.59 1.97
C LYS A 55 -5.57 -14.52 1.00
N GLY A 56 -5.32 -14.69 -0.29
CA GLY A 56 -5.57 -13.64 -1.30
C GLY A 56 -4.51 -12.54 -1.25
N GLN A 57 -3.98 -12.16 -2.42
CA GLN A 57 -2.92 -11.17 -2.55
C GLN A 57 -3.27 -10.18 -3.66
N ILE A 58 -3.40 -8.91 -3.32
CA ILE A 58 -3.39 -7.83 -4.31
C ILE A 58 -1.96 -7.28 -4.35
N LYS A 59 -1.39 -7.27 -5.55
CA LYS A 59 -0.03 -6.75 -5.80
C LYS A 59 -0.12 -5.53 -6.69
N THR A 60 0.48 -4.44 -6.24
CA THR A 60 0.63 -3.23 -7.06
C THR A 60 2.11 -3.01 -7.33
N LYS A 61 2.44 -2.64 -8.57
CA LYS A 61 3.81 -2.27 -8.94
C LYS A 61 3.86 -0.76 -9.14
N VAL A 62 4.65 -0.08 -8.31
CA VAL A 62 4.98 1.33 -8.53
C VAL A 62 6.16 1.38 -9.50
N ASN A 63 5.92 1.84 -10.72
CA ASN A 63 6.97 1.96 -11.72
C ASN A 63 7.78 3.26 -11.48
N PRO A 64 9.10 3.24 -11.69
CA PRO A 64 9.88 4.46 -11.78
C PRO A 64 9.34 5.34 -12.91
N GLN A 65 9.26 6.64 -12.68
CA GLN A 65 9.02 7.59 -13.76
C GLN A 65 10.34 7.81 -14.51
N LYS A 66 10.29 7.80 -15.84
CA LYS A 66 11.43 8.10 -16.72
C LYS A 66 11.68 9.60 -16.77
#